data_AF-A0A7C5DTE5-F1
#
_entry.id   AF-A0A7C5DTE5-F1
#
_cell.length_a   1.000
_cell.length_b   1.000
_cell.length_c   1.000
_cell.angle_alpha   90.00
_cell.angle_beta   90.00
_cell.angle_gamma   90.00
#
_symmetry.space_group_name_H-M   'P 1'
#
loop_
_entity.id
_entity.type
_entity.pdbx_description
1 polymer ?
#
loop_
_entity_poly.entity_id
_entity_poly.type
_entity_poly.pdbx_seq_one_letter_code
_entity_poly.pdbx_strand_id
1 'polypeptide(L)'
;MANNFDNFIPLFWQSTSGYIGMPSPNYSTRGGMYGVSGIPHARFGGYISEVGGMGSGSMYNYYLPHYNTLNAQDSPLSIDITMDVASKSTIDVQADVEVTGNITTTNNKLILLLTYKYTDDYTCAVVAYHDENFNLTTIGQTGSFSYSFTYNPDWILPDLKAVAIVQTFSSNYKIHQAATCGVNGIFSIFSSNIQSGPPQLGVQFYNESYPDTGIVSYEWDFDGDGTWDSTEENPYHLYDTIGTYDVALRISDGIETATTTAEDYITVTSTSNISGELSGVWTEAYSPYIIMDDVTLPDGNHLEIGPNVEIHTNNGSKITVEGYFQALGNDRGNIVFTTDNTWSGLYFFNNDFENSLGFAQITGSIDCAIDIYNSRVVVGHNTIYENSTTSQKGPAINVRNTDDVLLEWNLISNNTSTSLCGAISLDNASPLIARNIIVNNQAVYSGAFSMKNASCPELINNTVANNLASYIFYLFSGSNPIVENSIIRNTSDVFINFSSTPYVTYSDVSGGYTGTGNIDENPLFVAPTAGDGPTYNGLTADWGLQETSPCIDAGNPASPHDPDGTIADMGALYYHQNISVDDPEVSDMTIRSYPNPFAAETTISFYSNANLHELGHITIYNIKGEMVKTLELEAS
;
A
#
# COMPACT_ATOMS: atom_id res chain seq x y z
N MET A 1 0.37 -39.14 14.08
CA MET A 1 -0.85 -39.60 14.78
C MET A 1 -1.65 -40.43 13.79
N ALA A 2 -2.11 -41.62 14.16
CA ALA A 2 -2.76 -42.55 13.23
C ALA A 2 -4.03 -41.94 12.63
N ASN A 3 -4.19 -42.05 11.30
CA ASN A 3 -5.36 -41.62 10.55
C ASN A 3 -6.61 -42.35 11.05
N ASN A 4 -7.42 -41.70 11.90
CA ASN A 4 -8.63 -42.27 12.49
C ASN A 4 -9.86 -42.25 11.55
N PHE A 5 -9.66 -42.17 10.23
CA PHE A 5 -10.73 -41.94 9.25
C PHE A 5 -11.12 -43.17 8.41
N ASP A 6 -10.51 -44.34 8.66
CA ASP A 6 -10.70 -45.57 7.88
C ASP A 6 -12.15 -46.11 7.82
N ASN A 7 -13.08 -45.52 8.59
CA ASN A 7 -14.48 -45.95 8.65
C ASN A 7 -15.47 -45.01 7.92
N PHE A 8 -14.97 -44.07 7.10
CA PHE A 8 -15.81 -43.08 6.44
C PHE A 8 -16.19 -43.49 5.01
N ILE A 9 -17.45 -43.85 4.81
CA ILE A 9 -18.09 -43.83 3.50
C ILE A 9 -19.00 -42.60 3.48
N PRO A 10 -18.69 -41.54 2.71
CA PRO A 10 -19.49 -40.32 2.70
C PRO A 10 -20.90 -40.64 2.21
N LEU A 11 -21.85 -40.52 3.13
CA LEU A 11 -23.26 -40.51 2.83
C LEU A 11 -23.59 -39.10 2.38
N PHE A 12 -23.66 -38.88 1.07
CA PHE A 12 -23.89 -37.57 0.42
C PHE A 12 -24.67 -36.58 1.29
N TRP A 13 -23.99 -35.54 1.75
CA TRP A 13 -24.62 -34.37 2.33
C TRP A 13 -23.96 -33.07 1.87
N GLN A 14 -24.80 -32.17 1.37
CA GLN A 14 -24.68 -30.72 1.43
C GLN A 14 -25.96 -30.19 2.12
N SER A 15 -25.86 -29.24 3.04
CA SER A 15 -26.92 -28.27 3.31
C SER A 15 -26.41 -27.12 4.16
N THR A 16 -26.24 -25.94 3.57
CA THR A 16 -27.24 -24.85 3.69
C THR A 16 -26.79 -23.67 2.85
N SER A 17 -27.66 -23.21 1.95
CA SER A 17 -27.73 -21.87 1.36
C SER A 17 -26.42 -21.18 0.96
N GLY A 18 -26.07 -21.20 -0.33
CA GLY A 18 -25.23 -20.13 -0.89
C GLY A 18 -24.42 -20.48 -2.14
N TYR A 19 -23.89 -21.70 -2.25
CA TYR A 19 -22.92 -22.02 -3.30
C TYR A 19 -23.53 -22.91 -4.40
N ILE A 20 -23.73 -22.25 -5.54
CA ILE A 20 -23.93 -22.70 -6.93
C ILE A 20 -24.23 -24.20 -7.17
N GLY A 21 -25.50 -24.50 -7.47
CA GLY A 21 -25.83 -25.32 -8.65
C GLY A 21 -25.81 -26.86 -8.61
N MET A 22 -25.76 -27.56 -7.46
CA MET A 22 -25.72 -29.04 -7.47
C MET A 22 -26.88 -29.74 -6.70
N PRO A 23 -27.59 -30.71 -7.31
CA PRO A 23 -28.76 -31.36 -6.70
C PRO A 23 -28.36 -32.57 -5.84
N SER A 24 -28.18 -32.40 -4.52
CA SER A 24 -28.26 -33.57 -3.61
C SER A 24 -29.70 -34.14 -3.65
N PRO A 25 -29.91 -35.48 -3.74
CA PRO A 25 -31.23 -36.08 -3.56
C PRO A 25 -31.84 -35.66 -2.22
N ASN A 26 -33.17 -35.55 -2.11
CA ASN A 26 -33.82 -35.10 -0.88
C ASN A 26 -33.60 -36.07 0.32
N TYR A 27 -33.89 -35.59 1.53
CA TYR A 27 -33.66 -36.30 2.82
C TYR A 27 -34.07 -37.78 2.80
N SER A 28 -35.28 -38.09 2.33
CA SER A 28 -35.88 -39.41 2.37
C SER A 28 -35.30 -40.36 1.32
N THR A 29 -34.94 -39.84 0.15
CA THR A 29 -34.29 -40.64 -0.91
C THR A 29 -32.93 -41.17 -0.45
N ARG A 30 -32.16 -40.38 0.32
CA ARG A 30 -30.83 -40.77 0.80
C ARG A 30 -30.86 -41.86 1.86
N GLY A 31 -31.73 -41.73 2.87
CA GLY A 31 -31.92 -42.81 3.85
C GLY A 31 -32.35 -44.12 3.18
N GLY A 32 -33.19 -44.02 2.14
CA GLY A 32 -33.61 -45.14 1.31
C GLY A 32 -32.48 -45.84 0.55
N MET A 33 -31.47 -45.12 0.07
CA MET A 33 -30.32 -45.71 -0.66
C MET A 33 -29.56 -46.73 0.19
N TYR A 34 -29.46 -46.47 1.50
CA TYR A 34 -28.64 -47.26 2.42
C TYR A 34 -29.47 -48.07 3.42
N GLY A 35 -30.80 -48.07 3.28
CA GLY A 35 -31.70 -48.81 4.16
C GLY A 35 -31.77 -48.28 5.60
N VAL A 36 -31.48 -47.00 5.83
CA VAL A 36 -31.48 -46.37 7.17
C VAL A 36 -32.60 -45.33 7.30
N SER A 37 -33.28 -45.29 8.45
CA SER A 37 -34.28 -44.26 8.77
C SER A 37 -33.64 -43.12 9.56
N GLY A 38 -33.08 -42.12 8.88
CA GLY A 38 -32.39 -40.99 9.50
C GLY A 38 -31.17 -40.53 8.70
N ILE A 39 -30.60 -39.36 9.02
CA ILE A 39 -29.32 -38.92 8.45
C ILE A 39 -28.21 -39.20 9.47
N PRO A 40 -27.22 -40.03 9.13
CA PRO A 40 -25.94 -40.02 9.82
C PRO A 40 -25.27 -38.67 9.49
N HIS A 41 -25.34 -37.72 10.41
CA HIS A 41 -24.58 -36.47 10.30
C HIS A 41 -23.16 -36.75 10.79
N ALA A 42 -22.15 -36.34 10.02
CA ALA A 42 -20.77 -36.44 10.46
C ALA A 42 -20.52 -35.38 11.55
N ARG A 43 -20.62 -35.78 12.81
CA ARG A 43 -19.81 -35.23 13.90
C ARG A 43 -18.72 -36.28 14.16
N PHE A 44 -17.63 -36.23 13.40
CA PHE A 44 -16.52 -37.20 13.44
C PHE A 44 -15.24 -36.68 14.11
N GLY A 45 -14.94 -37.21 15.30
CA GLY A 45 -13.79 -36.83 16.13
C GLY A 45 -12.90 -37.97 16.58
N GLY A 46 -12.78 -39.02 15.79
CA GLY A 46 -12.02 -40.21 16.20
C GLY A 46 -12.67 -41.01 17.33
N TYR A 47 -13.82 -40.58 17.87
CA TYR A 47 -14.69 -41.35 18.76
C TYR A 47 -15.93 -41.81 18.01
N ILE A 48 -15.92 -43.08 17.67
CA ILE A 48 -16.91 -43.76 16.86
C ILE A 48 -18.34 -43.69 17.48
N SER A 49 -18.50 -43.37 18.76
CA SER A 49 -19.79 -43.39 19.49
C SER A 49 -20.77 -42.25 19.19
N GLU A 50 -20.40 -41.23 18.41
CA GLU A 50 -21.19 -39.99 18.23
C GLU A 50 -21.78 -39.77 16.82
N VAL A 51 -21.74 -40.79 15.96
CA VAL A 51 -22.22 -40.70 14.57
C VAL A 51 -23.72 -40.39 14.49
N GLY A 52 -24.06 -39.16 14.08
CA GLY A 52 -25.36 -38.70 13.58
C GLY A 52 -26.51 -38.49 14.58
N GLY A 53 -27.37 -37.51 14.30
CA GLY A 53 -28.66 -37.27 14.98
C GLY A 53 -29.13 -35.81 14.91
N MET A 54 -30.37 -35.55 14.45
CA MET A 54 -30.98 -34.21 14.47
C MET A 54 -31.51 -33.94 15.88
N GLY A 55 -30.69 -33.34 16.75
CA GLY A 55 -31.08 -32.92 18.10
C GLY A 55 -31.48 -34.02 19.11
N SER A 56 -31.39 -35.31 18.76
CA SER A 56 -31.97 -36.44 19.52
C SER A 56 -31.01 -37.54 19.97
N GLY A 57 -29.69 -37.39 19.77
CA GLY A 57 -28.66 -38.34 20.21
C GLY A 57 -28.07 -39.20 19.08
N SER A 58 -27.06 -40.02 19.43
CA SER A 58 -26.23 -40.78 18.48
C SER A 58 -27.00 -41.86 17.70
N MET A 59 -26.85 -41.87 16.38
CA MET A 59 -27.29 -42.92 15.45
C MET A 59 -26.27 -44.06 15.29
N TYR A 60 -25.15 -44.01 16.01
CA TYR A 60 -24.04 -44.95 15.85
C TYR A 60 -24.46 -46.42 15.89
N ASN A 61 -25.27 -46.82 16.88
CA ASN A 61 -25.72 -48.22 17.02
C ASN A 61 -26.62 -48.68 15.86
N TYR A 62 -27.28 -47.75 15.15
CA TYR A 62 -28.07 -48.06 13.96
C TYR A 62 -27.20 -48.12 12.72
N TYR A 63 -26.17 -47.26 12.60
CA TYR A 63 -25.30 -47.20 11.42
C TYR A 63 -24.23 -48.30 11.40
N LEU A 64 -23.64 -48.62 12.57
CA LEU A 64 -22.51 -49.55 12.69
C LEU A 64 -22.77 -50.93 12.06
N PRO A 65 -23.95 -51.58 12.24
CA PRO A 65 -24.21 -52.86 11.58
C PRO A 65 -24.21 -52.79 10.06
N HIS A 66 -24.71 -51.68 9.48
CA HIS A 66 -24.70 -51.46 8.03
C HIS A 66 -23.28 -51.20 7.52
N TYR A 67 -22.51 -50.36 8.22
CA TYR A 67 -21.10 -50.14 7.92
C TYR A 67 -20.29 -51.44 7.94
N ASN A 68 -20.41 -52.24 9.01
CA ASN A 68 -19.72 -53.53 9.13
C ASN A 68 -20.13 -54.51 8.03
N THR A 69 -21.39 -54.45 7.57
CA THR A 69 -21.86 -55.26 6.44
C THR A 69 -21.21 -54.85 5.13
N LEU A 70 -21.00 -53.55 4.91
CA LEU A 70 -20.29 -53.03 3.73
C LEU A 70 -18.81 -53.36 3.78
N ASN A 71 -18.16 -53.15 4.93
CA ASN A 71 -16.74 -53.41 5.13
C ASN A 71 -16.37 -54.90 5.03
N ALA A 72 -17.32 -55.80 5.31
CA ALA A 72 -17.13 -57.24 5.16
C ALA A 72 -17.32 -57.77 3.72
N GLN A 73 -17.69 -56.92 2.75
CA GLN A 73 -17.82 -57.34 1.36
C GLN A 73 -16.47 -57.32 0.67
N ASP A 74 -16.11 -58.43 0.00
CA ASP A 74 -14.97 -58.46 -0.90
C ASP A 74 -15.19 -57.45 -2.04
N SER A 75 -14.23 -56.54 -2.21
CA SER A 75 -14.26 -55.58 -3.30
C SER A 75 -13.75 -56.22 -4.59
N PRO A 76 -14.48 -56.09 -5.72
CA PRO A 76 -14.00 -56.48 -7.04
C PRO A 76 -13.07 -55.44 -7.68
N LEU A 77 -12.64 -54.42 -6.93
CA LEU A 77 -11.84 -53.29 -7.43
C LEU A 77 -10.70 -52.94 -6.47
N SER A 78 -9.60 -52.48 -7.04
CA SER A 78 -8.60 -51.65 -6.35
C SER A 78 -8.75 -50.21 -6.84
N ILE A 79 -8.70 -49.23 -5.94
CA ILE A 79 -8.67 -47.81 -6.29
C ILE A 79 -7.44 -47.19 -5.61
N ASP A 80 -6.56 -46.60 -6.40
CA ASP A 80 -5.53 -45.68 -5.93
C ASP A 80 -6.00 -44.25 -6.19
N ILE A 81 -5.90 -43.35 -5.21
CA ILE A 81 -6.45 -42.00 -5.30
C ILE A 81 -5.42 -40.96 -4.86
N THR A 82 -5.23 -39.93 -5.68
CA THR A 82 -4.36 -38.79 -5.40
C THR A 82 -5.15 -37.48 -5.37
N MET A 83 -4.58 -36.49 -4.68
CA MET A 83 -5.18 -35.17 -4.47
C MET A 83 -4.07 -34.14 -4.45
N ASP A 84 -4.00 -33.32 -5.51
CA ASP A 84 -2.90 -32.41 -5.78
C ASP A 84 -3.40 -30.96 -5.85
N VAL A 85 -2.79 -30.06 -5.08
CA VAL A 85 -3.16 -28.64 -5.07
C VAL A 85 -2.62 -27.98 -6.34
N ALA A 86 -3.50 -27.71 -7.30
CA ALA A 86 -3.12 -27.16 -8.61
C ALA A 86 -2.96 -25.63 -8.59
N SER A 87 -3.71 -24.93 -7.72
CA SER A 87 -3.58 -23.49 -7.47
C SER A 87 -4.19 -23.14 -6.12
N LYS A 88 -4.11 -21.87 -5.70
CA LYS A 88 -4.74 -21.36 -4.46
C LYS A 88 -6.25 -21.64 -4.35
N SER A 89 -6.92 -21.96 -5.46
CA SER A 89 -8.38 -22.22 -5.48
C SER A 89 -8.77 -23.49 -6.22
N THR A 90 -7.81 -24.27 -6.73
CA THR A 90 -8.08 -25.47 -7.54
C THR A 90 -7.32 -26.67 -7.01
N ILE A 91 -8.00 -27.81 -6.93
CA ILE A 91 -7.42 -29.08 -6.50
C ILE A 91 -7.79 -30.18 -7.49
N ASP A 92 -6.80 -30.93 -7.94
CA ASP A 92 -6.96 -32.03 -8.87
C ASP A 92 -7.08 -33.34 -8.10
N VAL A 93 -8.13 -34.11 -8.41
CA VAL A 93 -8.34 -35.44 -7.82
C VAL A 93 -8.30 -36.46 -8.94
N GLN A 94 -7.44 -37.47 -8.79
CA GLN A 94 -7.34 -38.60 -9.72
C GLN A 94 -7.59 -39.92 -8.98
N ALA A 95 -8.36 -40.80 -9.61
CA ALA A 95 -8.61 -42.15 -9.15
C ALA A 95 -8.21 -43.15 -10.25
N ASP A 96 -7.19 -43.96 -9.98
CA ASP A 96 -6.76 -45.07 -10.82
C ASP A 96 -7.39 -46.36 -10.32
N VAL A 97 -8.18 -47.00 -11.17
CA VAL A 97 -9.01 -48.16 -10.81
C VAL A 97 -8.56 -49.40 -11.56
N GLU A 98 -8.37 -50.50 -10.84
CA GLU A 98 -8.14 -51.85 -11.40
C GLU A 98 -9.30 -52.79 -11.01
N VAL A 99 -9.83 -53.52 -11.99
CA VAL A 99 -10.84 -54.56 -11.74
C VAL A 99 -10.15 -55.85 -11.31
N THR A 100 -10.27 -56.20 -10.03
CA THR A 100 -9.69 -57.42 -9.42
C THR A 100 -10.69 -58.58 -9.37
N GLY A 101 -11.98 -58.30 -9.56
CA GLY A 101 -13.08 -59.27 -9.66
C GLY A 101 -14.12 -58.86 -10.70
N ASN A 102 -14.80 -59.81 -11.36
CA ASN A 102 -15.81 -59.45 -12.36
C ASN A 102 -17.01 -58.72 -11.73
N ILE A 103 -17.44 -57.62 -12.34
CA ILE A 103 -18.60 -56.83 -11.91
C ILE A 103 -19.80 -57.19 -12.80
N THR A 104 -20.88 -57.64 -12.17
CA THR A 104 -22.11 -58.10 -12.86
C THR A 104 -23.25 -57.09 -12.81
N THR A 105 -23.11 -56.01 -12.03
CA THR A 105 -24.10 -54.94 -11.92
C THR A 105 -24.04 -54.01 -13.14
N THR A 106 -25.17 -53.42 -13.49
CA THR A 106 -25.29 -52.42 -14.56
C THR A 106 -25.57 -51.04 -14.00
N ASN A 107 -25.37 -49.97 -14.79
CA ASN A 107 -25.52 -48.58 -14.34
C ASN A 107 -24.56 -48.25 -13.17
N ASN A 108 -23.27 -48.58 -13.35
CA ASN A 108 -22.23 -48.24 -12.38
C ASN A 108 -21.67 -46.86 -12.70
N LYS A 109 -21.29 -46.11 -11.66
CA LYS A 109 -20.66 -44.80 -11.77
C LYS A 109 -19.43 -44.73 -10.89
N LEU A 110 -18.45 -43.94 -11.33
CA LEU A 110 -17.37 -43.47 -10.49
C LEU A 110 -17.72 -42.05 -10.04
N ILE A 111 -17.54 -41.78 -8.74
CA ILE A 111 -17.89 -40.52 -8.11
C ILE A 111 -16.66 -40.02 -7.36
N LEU A 112 -16.21 -38.82 -7.68
CA LEU A 112 -15.17 -38.09 -6.96
C LEU A 112 -15.84 -37.04 -6.06
N LEU A 113 -15.42 -36.96 -4.80
CA LEU A 113 -15.95 -36.04 -3.80
C LEU A 113 -14.81 -35.22 -3.21
N LEU A 114 -15.07 -33.94 -2.96
CA LEU A 114 -14.25 -33.10 -2.11
C LEU A 114 -14.99 -32.87 -0.79
N THR A 115 -14.28 -33.04 0.33
CA THR A 115 -14.85 -32.84 1.67
C THR A 115 -14.00 -31.87 2.48
N TYR A 116 -14.63 -31.08 3.35
CA TYR A 116 -13.97 -30.10 4.23
C TYR A 116 -14.46 -30.21 5.69
N LYS A 117 -13.53 -30.13 6.64
CA LYS A 117 -13.81 -30.05 8.08
C LYS A 117 -13.94 -28.59 8.53
N TYR A 118 -15.10 -28.21 9.07
CA TYR A 118 -15.41 -26.81 9.42
C TYR A 118 -15.04 -26.38 10.83
N THR A 119 -15.04 -27.30 11.80
CA THR A 119 -14.79 -27.00 13.21
C THR A 119 -14.07 -28.16 13.88
N ASP A 120 -13.42 -27.89 15.01
CA ASP A 120 -12.92 -28.92 15.92
C ASP A 120 -14.05 -29.75 16.53
N ASP A 121 -15.29 -29.24 16.50
CA ASP A 121 -16.52 -29.96 16.83
C ASP A 121 -17.01 -30.90 15.71
N TYR A 122 -16.08 -31.31 14.83
CA TYR A 122 -16.16 -32.58 14.12
C TYR A 122 -17.10 -32.61 12.91
N THR A 123 -17.56 -31.45 12.42
CA THR A 123 -18.42 -31.39 11.24
C THR A 123 -17.61 -31.40 9.95
N CYS A 124 -17.69 -32.50 9.18
CA CYS A 124 -17.19 -32.60 7.81
C CYS A 124 -18.36 -32.61 6.81
N ALA A 125 -18.27 -31.85 5.73
CA ALA A 125 -19.29 -31.83 4.66
C ALA A 125 -18.68 -32.14 3.30
N VAL A 126 -19.48 -32.73 2.41
CA VAL A 126 -19.15 -32.77 0.98
C VAL A 126 -19.37 -31.36 0.44
N VAL A 127 -18.31 -30.77 -0.08
CA VAL A 127 -18.30 -29.39 -0.57
C VAL A 127 -18.36 -29.33 -2.10
N ALA A 128 -17.91 -30.38 -2.79
CA ALA A 128 -18.05 -30.55 -4.23
C ALA A 128 -18.08 -32.04 -4.61
N TYR A 129 -18.62 -32.37 -5.79
CA TYR A 129 -18.52 -33.71 -6.36
C TYR A 129 -18.55 -33.72 -7.89
N HIS A 130 -18.04 -34.79 -8.47
CA HIS A 130 -18.11 -35.11 -9.89
C HIS A 130 -18.47 -36.59 -10.05
N ASP A 131 -19.28 -36.95 -11.06
CA ASP A 131 -19.56 -38.34 -11.37
C ASP A 131 -19.55 -38.63 -12.87
N GLU A 132 -19.15 -39.84 -13.22
CA GLU A 132 -19.15 -40.33 -14.60
C GLU A 132 -19.48 -41.83 -14.68
N ASN A 133 -19.78 -42.31 -15.89
CA ASN A 133 -20.14 -43.71 -16.11
C ASN A 133 -18.93 -44.64 -15.93
N PHE A 134 -19.08 -45.68 -15.12
CA PHE A 134 -18.05 -46.69 -14.90
C PHE A 134 -18.36 -47.97 -15.69
N ASN A 135 -17.58 -48.21 -16.75
CA ASN A 135 -17.82 -49.30 -17.71
C ASN A 135 -16.84 -50.48 -17.59
N LEU A 136 -15.89 -50.43 -16.64
CA LEU A 136 -14.97 -51.55 -16.39
C LEU A 136 -15.73 -52.64 -15.63
N THR A 137 -15.68 -53.87 -16.15
CA THR A 137 -16.49 -55.00 -15.64
C THR A 137 -15.75 -56.33 -15.58
N THR A 138 -14.63 -56.46 -16.28
CA THR A 138 -13.89 -57.73 -16.40
C THR A 138 -12.54 -57.62 -15.69
N ILE A 139 -12.13 -58.69 -15.02
CA ILE A 139 -10.84 -58.78 -14.31
C ILE A 139 -9.67 -58.35 -15.21
N GLY A 140 -8.79 -57.52 -14.67
CA GLY A 140 -7.60 -56.99 -15.33
C GLY A 140 -7.83 -55.71 -16.15
N GLN A 141 -9.06 -55.21 -16.25
CA GLN A 141 -9.32 -53.90 -16.82
C GLN A 141 -8.85 -52.79 -15.86
N THR A 142 -8.22 -51.77 -16.41
CA THR A 142 -7.80 -50.57 -15.69
C THR A 142 -8.42 -49.31 -16.31
N GLY A 143 -8.53 -48.24 -15.51
CA GLY A 143 -8.95 -46.93 -15.98
C GLY A 143 -8.51 -45.83 -15.01
N SER A 144 -8.26 -44.65 -15.56
CA SER A 144 -7.89 -43.44 -14.80
C SER A 144 -9.00 -42.42 -14.95
N PHE A 145 -9.43 -41.83 -13.84
CA PHE A 145 -10.57 -40.92 -13.78
C PHE A 145 -10.18 -39.70 -12.96
N SER A 146 -10.29 -38.50 -13.53
CA SER A 146 -9.78 -37.28 -12.91
C SER A 146 -10.73 -36.09 -13.03
N TYR A 147 -10.72 -35.22 -12.03
CA TYR A 147 -11.52 -33.99 -12.03
C TYR A 147 -10.86 -32.89 -11.18
N SER A 148 -10.88 -31.67 -11.71
CA SER A 148 -10.41 -30.46 -11.01
C SER A 148 -11.57 -29.79 -10.27
N PHE A 149 -11.46 -29.70 -8.95
CA PHE A 149 -12.43 -29.00 -8.10
C PHE A 149 -11.97 -27.59 -7.78
N THR A 150 -12.89 -26.62 -7.84
CA THR A 150 -12.68 -25.31 -7.19
C THR A 150 -13.04 -25.41 -5.70
N TYR A 151 -12.21 -24.86 -4.83
CA TYR A 151 -12.44 -24.82 -3.38
C TYR A 151 -12.28 -23.40 -2.81
N ASN A 152 -12.70 -23.17 -1.57
CA ASN A 152 -12.51 -21.87 -0.92
C ASN A 152 -11.03 -21.70 -0.51
N PRO A 153 -10.30 -20.69 -1.03
CA PRO A 153 -8.89 -20.49 -0.73
C PRO A 153 -8.58 -20.25 0.76
N ASP A 154 -9.57 -19.81 1.55
CA ASP A 154 -9.41 -19.57 3.00
C ASP A 154 -9.48 -20.87 3.83
N TRP A 155 -9.70 -22.01 3.19
CA TRP A 155 -9.77 -23.30 3.85
C TRP A 155 -8.39 -23.86 4.20
N ILE A 156 -8.31 -24.45 5.39
CA ILE A 156 -7.11 -25.12 5.87
C ILE A 156 -6.93 -26.42 5.06
N LEU A 157 -5.91 -26.49 4.20
CA LEU A 157 -5.66 -27.64 3.33
C LEU A 157 -5.64 -29.01 4.03
N PRO A 158 -5.04 -29.17 5.23
CA PRO A 158 -5.11 -30.42 6.02
C PRO A 158 -6.53 -30.92 6.31
N ASP A 159 -7.51 -30.02 6.33
CA ASP A 159 -8.92 -30.30 6.60
C ASP A 159 -9.70 -30.70 5.34
N LEU A 160 -9.06 -30.68 4.16
CA LEU A 160 -9.59 -31.24 2.92
C LEU A 160 -9.27 -32.73 2.78
N LYS A 161 -10.25 -33.49 2.25
CA LYS A 161 -10.07 -34.88 1.80
C LYS A 161 -10.80 -35.10 0.48
N ALA A 162 -10.18 -35.87 -0.41
CA ALA A 162 -10.81 -36.42 -1.60
C ALA A 162 -11.34 -37.83 -1.33
N VAL A 163 -12.47 -38.19 -1.94
CA VAL A 163 -13.03 -39.54 -1.88
C VAL A 163 -13.46 -39.99 -3.25
N ALA A 164 -13.03 -41.19 -3.67
CA ALA A 164 -13.49 -41.85 -4.88
C ALA A 164 -14.41 -43.02 -4.51
N ILE A 165 -15.55 -43.15 -5.19
CA ILE A 165 -16.53 -44.21 -4.97
C ILE A 165 -16.95 -44.81 -6.30
N VAL A 166 -16.88 -46.14 -6.42
CA VAL A 166 -17.54 -46.86 -7.52
C VAL A 166 -18.82 -47.50 -7.02
N GLN A 167 -19.97 -47.07 -7.56
CA GLN A 167 -21.29 -47.43 -7.05
C GLN A 167 -22.29 -47.77 -8.17
N THR A 168 -23.16 -48.75 -7.91
CA THR A 168 -24.28 -49.12 -8.79
C THR A 168 -25.51 -48.24 -8.52
N PHE A 169 -26.22 -47.80 -9.58
CA PHE A 169 -27.45 -47.01 -9.48
C PHE A 169 -28.70 -47.73 -10.02
N SER A 170 -28.59 -49.00 -10.42
CA SER A 170 -29.71 -49.79 -10.97
C SER A 170 -30.55 -50.55 -9.91
N SER A 171 -30.09 -50.65 -8.66
CA SER A 171 -30.78 -51.45 -7.62
C SER A 171 -30.47 -51.01 -6.19
N ASN A 172 -29.80 -51.84 -5.39
CA ASN A 172 -29.52 -51.66 -3.96
C ASN A 172 -28.40 -50.66 -3.64
N TYR A 173 -28.06 -49.78 -4.59
CA TYR A 173 -27.00 -48.79 -4.44
C TYR A 173 -25.65 -49.38 -3.98
N LYS A 174 -25.32 -50.61 -4.39
CA LYS A 174 -24.10 -51.32 -3.99
C LYS A 174 -22.87 -50.47 -4.29
N ILE A 175 -22.08 -50.21 -3.26
CA ILE A 175 -20.72 -49.68 -3.38
C ILE A 175 -19.80 -50.87 -3.66
N HIS A 176 -19.06 -50.82 -4.77
CA HIS A 176 -18.08 -51.84 -5.12
C HIS A 176 -16.74 -51.57 -4.45
N GLN A 177 -16.35 -50.30 -4.37
CA GLN A 177 -15.15 -49.86 -3.68
C GLN A 177 -15.23 -48.37 -3.37
N ALA A 178 -14.54 -47.96 -2.31
CA ALA A 178 -14.27 -46.56 -2.03
C ALA A 178 -12.82 -46.39 -1.56
N ALA A 179 -12.23 -45.26 -1.90
CA ALA A 179 -10.90 -44.86 -1.43
C ALA A 179 -10.91 -43.38 -1.07
N THR A 180 -10.04 -42.97 -0.15
CA THR A 180 -9.88 -41.57 0.23
C THR A 180 -8.41 -41.22 0.36
N CYS A 181 -8.08 -39.99 0.03
CA CYS A 181 -6.78 -39.39 0.33
C CYS A 181 -7.01 -37.97 0.89
N GLY A 182 -5.98 -37.44 1.53
CA GLY A 182 -5.93 -36.01 1.85
C GLY A 182 -4.78 -35.34 1.15
N VAL A 183 -4.70 -34.03 1.31
CA VAL A 183 -3.52 -33.27 0.90
C VAL A 183 -2.30 -33.84 1.62
N ASN A 184 -1.31 -34.30 0.85
CA ASN A 184 -0.06 -34.86 1.33
C ASN A 184 1.10 -34.39 0.44
N GLY A 185 2.29 -34.28 1.01
CA GLY A 185 3.45 -33.70 0.34
C GLY A 185 3.53 -32.18 0.49
N ILE A 186 4.37 -31.58 -0.35
CA ILE A 186 4.59 -30.13 -0.39
C ILE A 186 4.11 -29.55 -1.72
N PHE A 187 3.58 -28.33 -1.69
CA PHE A 187 3.04 -27.64 -2.87
C PHE A 187 3.62 -26.24 -2.92
N SER A 188 4.28 -25.92 -4.03
CA SER A 188 4.80 -24.58 -4.28
C SER A 188 3.67 -23.65 -4.70
N ILE A 189 3.46 -22.56 -3.97
CA ILE A 189 2.46 -21.53 -4.30
C ILE A 189 3.07 -20.18 -3.94
N PHE A 190 2.85 -19.18 -4.80
CA PHE A 190 3.30 -17.83 -4.55
C PHE A 190 2.34 -16.78 -5.08
N SER A 191 2.52 -15.56 -4.61
CA SER A 191 1.87 -14.34 -5.10
C SER A 191 2.88 -13.19 -5.21
N SER A 192 2.47 -12.07 -5.79
CA SER A 192 3.24 -10.83 -5.81
C SER A 192 2.34 -9.63 -5.49
N ASN A 193 2.95 -8.52 -5.06
CA ASN A 193 2.25 -7.27 -4.80
C ASN A 193 1.78 -6.55 -6.06
N ILE A 194 2.46 -6.76 -7.19
CA ILE A 194 2.14 -6.16 -8.49
C ILE A 194 2.61 -7.10 -9.62
N GLN A 195 1.96 -7.00 -10.78
CA GLN A 195 2.27 -7.84 -11.95
C GLN A 195 2.59 -7.05 -13.22
N SER A 196 2.43 -5.72 -13.22
CA SER A 196 2.70 -4.90 -14.40
C SER A 196 3.08 -3.47 -14.02
N GLY A 197 3.95 -2.87 -14.82
CA GLY A 197 4.39 -1.48 -14.65
C GLY A 197 5.56 -1.11 -15.57
N PRO A 198 6.09 0.12 -15.49
CA PRO A 198 7.21 0.57 -16.32
C PRO A 198 8.55 -0.09 -15.92
N PRO A 199 9.64 0.09 -16.71
CA PRO A 199 10.98 -0.37 -16.33
C PRO A 199 11.39 0.10 -14.93
N GLN A 200 12.21 -0.72 -14.27
CA GLN A 200 12.53 -0.63 -12.83
C GLN A 200 11.28 -0.93 -11.96
N LEU A 201 10.47 -1.90 -12.41
CA LEU A 201 9.31 -2.39 -11.69
C LEU A 201 9.75 -3.20 -10.48
N GLY A 202 9.46 -2.66 -9.29
CA GLY A 202 9.75 -3.33 -8.02
C GLY A 202 8.65 -4.29 -7.64
N VAL A 203 8.97 -5.59 -7.59
CA VAL A 203 8.03 -6.66 -7.27
C VAL A 203 8.44 -7.34 -5.98
N GLN A 204 7.58 -7.28 -4.97
CA GLN A 204 7.66 -8.07 -3.76
C GLN A 204 6.90 -9.38 -3.98
N PHE A 205 7.61 -10.50 -3.85
CA PHE A 205 7.03 -11.83 -3.92
C PHE A 205 6.73 -12.38 -2.52
N TYR A 206 5.70 -13.21 -2.43
CA TYR A 206 5.28 -13.86 -1.20
C TYR A 206 5.20 -15.37 -1.41
N ASN A 207 5.88 -16.11 -0.53
CA ASN A 207 5.69 -17.55 -0.40
C ASN A 207 4.32 -17.84 0.24
N GLU A 208 3.50 -18.62 -0.44
CA GLU A 208 2.22 -19.15 0.06
C GLU A 208 2.19 -20.68 0.02
N SER A 209 3.37 -21.30 -0.03
CA SER A 209 3.53 -22.74 -0.21
C SER A 209 3.06 -23.55 0.98
N TYR A 210 2.62 -24.78 0.71
CA TYR A 210 2.20 -25.74 1.72
C TYR A 210 3.26 -26.84 1.91
N PRO A 211 3.46 -27.33 3.15
CA PRO A 211 2.91 -26.80 4.39
C PRO A 211 3.57 -25.49 4.80
N ASP A 212 2.82 -24.61 5.46
CA ASP A 212 3.30 -23.31 5.96
C ASP A 212 4.45 -23.44 6.97
N THR A 213 4.72 -24.66 7.46
CA THR A 213 5.88 -24.97 8.31
C THR A 213 6.52 -26.26 7.84
N GLY A 214 7.86 -26.33 7.86
CA GLY A 214 8.62 -27.52 7.47
C GLY A 214 9.34 -27.40 6.14
N ILE A 215 9.07 -26.35 5.35
CA ILE A 215 9.90 -25.97 4.21
C ILE A 215 11.25 -25.45 4.73
N VAL A 216 12.35 -25.94 4.17
CA VAL A 216 13.73 -25.63 4.60
C VAL A 216 14.53 -24.85 3.57
N SER A 217 14.07 -24.77 2.32
CA SER A 217 14.71 -23.97 1.28
C SER A 217 13.72 -23.47 0.24
N TYR A 218 14.03 -22.29 -0.31
CA TYR A 218 13.32 -21.61 -1.40
C TYR A 218 14.33 -21.31 -2.50
N GLU A 219 13.91 -21.45 -3.75
CA GLU A 219 14.69 -21.08 -4.93
C GLU A 219 13.73 -20.43 -5.92
N TRP A 220 13.98 -19.17 -6.26
CA TRP A 220 13.17 -18.37 -7.19
C TRP A 220 13.91 -18.19 -8.51
N ASP A 221 13.18 -18.31 -9.61
CA ASP A 221 13.61 -17.96 -10.98
C ASP A 221 12.64 -16.86 -11.44
N PHE A 222 13.14 -15.65 -11.63
CA PHE A 222 12.30 -14.47 -11.89
C PHE A 222 12.08 -14.19 -13.37
N ASP A 223 12.85 -14.82 -14.26
CA ASP A 223 12.81 -14.56 -15.69
C ASP A 223 12.55 -15.81 -16.56
N GLY A 224 12.46 -16.99 -15.95
CA GLY A 224 12.17 -18.25 -16.60
C GLY A 224 13.35 -18.79 -17.42
N ASP A 225 14.57 -18.30 -17.21
CA ASP A 225 15.75 -18.73 -17.96
C ASP A 225 16.29 -20.11 -17.52
N GLY A 226 15.75 -20.66 -16.42
CA GLY A 226 16.15 -21.93 -15.83
C GLY A 226 17.26 -21.81 -14.77
N THR A 227 17.70 -20.60 -14.46
CA THR A 227 18.64 -20.25 -13.39
C THR A 227 17.87 -19.74 -12.17
N TRP A 228 18.30 -20.13 -10.97
CA TRP A 228 17.66 -19.68 -9.73
C TRP A 228 18.38 -18.41 -9.22
N ASP A 229 17.64 -17.31 -9.11
CA ASP A 229 18.11 -15.96 -8.80
C ASP A 229 18.15 -15.65 -7.30
N SER A 230 17.23 -16.21 -6.51
CA SER A 230 17.11 -15.91 -5.08
C SER A 230 16.79 -17.14 -4.24
N THR A 231 17.26 -17.13 -3.00
CA THR A 231 16.94 -18.16 -1.98
C THR A 231 16.19 -17.60 -0.77
N GLU A 232 15.74 -16.34 -0.83
CA GLU A 232 14.92 -15.74 0.23
C GLU A 232 13.49 -16.29 0.17
N GLU A 233 12.81 -16.35 1.31
CA GLU A 233 11.42 -16.83 1.36
C GLU A 233 10.45 -15.87 0.66
N ASN A 234 10.60 -14.56 0.90
CA ASN A 234 9.76 -13.50 0.32
C ASN A 234 10.66 -12.43 -0.32
N PRO A 235 11.25 -12.71 -1.50
CA PRO A 235 12.23 -11.83 -2.12
C PRO A 235 11.60 -10.59 -2.74
N TYR A 236 12.40 -9.53 -2.81
CA TYR A 236 12.13 -8.36 -3.65
C TYR A 236 13.00 -8.42 -4.93
N HIS A 237 12.40 -8.15 -6.08
CA HIS A 237 13.09 -8.17 -7.39
C HIS A 237 12.74 -6.92 -8.22
N LEU A 238 13.71 -6.41 -8.99
CA LEU A 238 13.54 -5.28 -9.89
C LEU A 238 13.63 -5.73 -11.35
N TYR A 239 12.54 -5.55 -12.09
CA TYR A 239 12.51 -5.80 -13.53
C TYR A 239 12.81 -4.51 -14.31
N ASP A 240 13.93 -4.45 -15.01
CA ASP A 240 14.42 -3.24 -15.69
C ASP A 240 14.18 -3.21 -17.20
N THR A 241 13.77 -4.32 -17.80
CA THR A 241 13.67 -4.47 -19.26
C THR A 241 12.22 -4.73 -19.65
N ILE A 242 11.76 -4.07 -20.72
CA ILE A 242 10.41 -4.28 -21.26
C ILE A 242 10.28 -5.73 -21.77
N GLY A 243 9.24 -6.43 -21.33
CA GLY A 243 9.03 -7.83 -21.66
C GLY A 243 7.96 -8.48 -20.79
N THR A 244 7.65 -9.73 -21.10
CA THR A 244 6.92 -10.63 -20.21
C THR A 244 7.91 -11.63 -19.62
N TYR A 245 7.69 -11.98 -18.36
CA TYR A 245 8.56 -12.85 -17.58
C TYR A 245 7.75 -13.97 -16.95
N ASP A 246 8.20 -15.21 -17.13
CA ASP A 246 7.72 -16.34 -16.36
C ASP A 246 8.38 -16.30 -14.98
N VAL A 247 7.65 -16.69 -13.95
CA VAL A 247 8.20 -16.76 -12.58
C VAL A 247 8.03 -18.17 -12.06
N ALA A 248 9.09 -18.74 -11.48
CA ALA A 248 9.04 -20.03 -10.83
C ALA A 248 9.54 -19.99 -9.39
N LEU A 249 8.85 -20.74 -8.53
CA LEU A 249 9.28 -21.01 -7.15
C LEU A 249 9.48 -22.52 -6.99
N ARG A 250 10.68 -22.93 -6.57
CA ARG A 250 10.97 -24.27 -6.07
C ARG A 250 11.16 -24.24 -4.55
N ILE A 251 10.47 -25.14 -3.87
CA ILE A 251 10.59 -25.36 -2.43
C ILE A 251 11.12 -26.77 -2.13
N SER A 252 11.70 -26.94 -0.94
CA SER A 252 12.01 -28.27 -0.40
C SER A 252 11.76 -28.34 1.09
N ASP A 253 11.30 -29.49 1.60
CA ASP A 253 11.26 -29.82 3.03
C ASP A 253 12.50 -30.63 3.48
N GLY A 254 13.49 -30.79 2.60
CA GLY A 254 14.70 -31.58 2.82
C GLY A 254 14.57 -33.06 2.43
N ILE A 255 13.39 -33.50 2.00
CA ILE A 255 13.12 -34.85 1.50
C ILE A 255 12.55 -34.78 0.08
N GLU A 256 11.50 -33.97 -0.10
CA GLU A 256 10.77 -33.74 -1.34
C GLU A 256 11.03 -32.32 -1.86
N THR A 257 10.71 -32.11 -3.13
CA THR A 257 10.75 -30.79 -3.78
C THR A 257 9.47 -30.59 -4.58
N ALA A 258 8.92 -29.37 -4.55
CA ALA A 258 7.84 -28.96 -5.43
C ALA A 258 8.21 -27.69 -6.17
N THR A 259 7.77 -27.57 -7.43
CA THR A 259 8.02 -26.40 -8.26
C THR A 259 6.74 -25.99 -8.94
N THR A 260 6.48 -24.68 -8.93
CA THR A 260 5.38 -24.05 -9.66
C THR A 260 5.97 -22.97 -10.54
N THR A 261 5.55 -22.94 -11.81
CA THR A 261 5.90 -21.92 -12.80
C THR A 261 4.62 -21.23 -13.24
N ALA A 262 4.61 -19.91 -13.17
CA ALA A 262 3.55 -19.05 -13.70
C ALA A 262 4.07 -18.37 -14.96
N GLU A 263 3.45 -18.70 -16.09
CA GLU A 263 3.81 -18.17 -17.41
C GLU A 263 3.27 -16.73 -17.59
N ASP A 264 4.04 -15.87 -18.27
CA ASP A 264 3.74 -14.45 -18.51
C ASP A 264 3.29 -13.70 -17.23
N TYR A 265 3.87 -14.05 -16.08
CA TYR A 265 3.39 -13.60 -14.76
C TYR A 265 3.65 -12.12 -14.49
N ILE A 266 4.82 -11.61 -14.90
CA ILE A 266 5.18 -10.19 -14.79
C ILE A 266 5.29 -9.57 -16.18
N THR A 267 4.70 -8.38 -16.36
CA THR A 267 4.78 -7.62 -17.61
C THR A 267 5.39 -6.24 -17.36
N VAL A 268 6.60 -6.02 -17.86
CA VAL A 268 7.19 -4.68 -17.91
C VAL A 268 6.75 -3.98 -19.19
N THR A 269 6.08 -2.85 -19.03
CA THR A 269 5.46 -2.06 -20.10
C THR A 269 6.26 -0.78 -20.40
N SER A 270 5.92 -0.08 -21.48
CA SER A 270 6.53 1.21 -21.82
C SER A 270 6.13 2.32 -20.84
N THR A 271 7.02 3.27 -20.57
CA THR A 271 6.71 4.48 -19.79
C THR A 271 5.69 5.41 -20.47
N SER A 272 5.38 5.18 -21.75
CA SER A 272 4.47 6.03 -22.53
C SER A 272 2.97 5.81 -22.27
N ASN A 273 2.60 4.83 -21.44
CA ASN A 273 1.19 4.50 -21.16
C ASN A 273 1.04 3.81 -19.80
N ILE A 274 1.23 4.55 -18.72
CA ILE A 274 1.13 4.06 -17.35
C ILE A 274 -0.32 4.19 -16.86
N SER A 275 -0.83 3.11 -16.27
CA SER A 275 -2.14 3.04 -15.63
C SER A 275 -2.13 1.97 -14.53
N GLY A 276 -3.14 2.00 -13.65
CA GLY A 276 -3.29 1.00 -12.59
C GLY A 276 -2.38 1.24 -11.38
N GLU A 277 -1.78 0.16 -10.86
CA GLU A 277 -0.97 0.21 -9.66
C GLU A 277 0.48 0.64 -9.95
N LEU A 278 1.12 1.29 -8.98
CA LEU A 278 2.51 1.74 -9.06
C LEU A 278 3.39 0.95 -8.10
N SER A 279 4.64 0.72 -8.50
CA SER A 279 5.72 0.18 -7.66
C SER A 279 7.06 0.35 -8.37
N GLY A 280 8.16 0.40 -7.61
CA GLY A 280 9.53 0.40 -8.13
C GLY A 280 10.25 1.74 -8.06
N VAL A 281 11.15 1.98 -9.01
CA VAL A 281 12.07 3.13 -9.00
C VAL A 281 12.00 3.88 -10.32
N TRP A 282 11.56 5.13 -10.33
CA TRP A 282 11.54 5.96 -11.52
C TRP A 282 12.82 6.77 -11.64
N THR A 283 13.46 6.68 -12.82
CA THR A 283 14.80 7.25 -13.06
C THR A 283 14.82 8.08 -14.34
N GLU A 284 15.76 9.02 -14.42
CA GLU A 284 15.96 9.88 -15.61
C GLU A 284 16.14 9.06 -16.91
N ALA A 285 16.72 7.85 -16.82
CA ALA A 285 16.99 7.00 -17.98
C ALA A 285 15.73 6.58 -18.75
N TYR A 286 14.57 6.52 -18.09
CA TYR A 286 13.28 6.14 -18.69
C TYR A 286 12.28 7.30 -18.73
N SER A 287 12.70 8.50 -18.32
CA SER A 287 11.92 9.72 -18.40
C SER A 287 11.65 10.11 -19.87
N PRO A 288 10.45 10.63 -20.21
CA PRO A 288 9.31 10.91 -19.33
C PRO A 288 8.44 9.67 -19.04
N TYR A 289 7.78 9.70 -17.88
CA TYR A 289 6.74 8.75 -17.46
C TYR A 289 5.36 9.36 -17.75
N ILE A 290 4.56 8.72 -18.61
CA ILE A 290 3.28 9.24 -19.09
C ILE A 290 2.12 8.45 -18.48
N ILE A 291 1.41 9.08 -17.56
CA ILE A 291 0.23 8.56 -16.88
C ILE A 291 -1.02 8.92 -17.68
N MET A 292 -1.74 7.91 -18.14
CA MET A 292 -2.87 8.08 -19.07
C MET A 292 -4.25 7.98 -18.40
N ASP A 293 -4.31 7.31 -17.24
CA ASP A 293 -5.51 7.10 -16.41
C ASP A 293 -5.14 7.31 -14.93
N ASP A 294 -6.13 7.28 -14.03
CA ASP A 294 -5.87 7.28 -12.58
C ASP A 294 -4.92 6.14 -12.20
N VAL A 295 -3.95 6.45 -11.35
CA VAL A 295 -2.98 5.48 -10.81
C VAL A 295 -2.98 5.52 -9.29
N THR A 296 -2.65 4.38 -8.70
CA THR A 296 -2.56 4.23 -7.25
C THR A 296 -1.23 3.57 -6.90
N LEU A 297 -0.50 4.14 -5.95
CA LEU A 297 0.52 3.42 -5.21
C LEU A 297 -0.16 2.76 -4.01
N PRO A 298 -0.51 1.46 -4.07
CA PRO A 298 -1.30 0.81 -3.02
C PRO A 298 -0.48 0.59 -1.75
N ASP A 299 -1.16 0.34 -0.62
CA ASP A 299 -0.52 -0.08 0.62
C ASP A 299 0.36 -1.33 0.41
N GLY A 300 1.51 -1.37 1.07
CA GLY A 300 2.55 -2.39 0.88
C GLY A 300 3.45 -2.19 -0.35
N ASN A 301 3.09 -1.33 -1.31
CA ASN A 301 3.96 -0.98 -2.43
C ASN A 301 4.87 0.22 -2.11
N HIS A 302 5.97 0.30 -2.85
CA HIS A 302 6.98 1.35 -2.72
C HIS A 302 7.24 1.99 -4.08
N LEU A 303 7.25 3.32 -4.15
CA LEU A 303 7.71 4.08 -5.30
C LEU A 303 8.77 5.10 -4.91
N GLU A 304 9.97 4.97 -5.48
CA GLU A 304 11.02 5.98 -5.45
C GLU A 304 11.05 6.74 -6.79
N ILE A 305 11.20 8.06 -6.75
CA ILE A 305 11.35 8.92 -7.94
C ILE A 305 12.61 9.75 -7.76
N GLY A 306 13.57 9.56 -8.65
CA GLY A 306 14.87 10.24 -8.60
C GLY A 306 14.90 11.61 -9.32
N PRO A 307 16.04 12.31 -9.23
CA PRO A 307 16.26 13.59 -9.91
C PRO A 307 16.07 13.53 -11.43
N ASN A 308 15.71 14.67 -12.04
CA ASN A 308 15.46 14.84 -13.48
C ASN A 308 14.33 13.99 -14.07
N VAL A 309 13.53 13.31 -13.23
CA VAL A 309 12.38 12.56 -13.72
C VAL A 309 11.24 13.51 -14.09
N GLU A 310 10.70 13.33 -15.27
CA GLU A 310 9.56 14.06 -15.80
C GLU A 310 8.33 13.12 -15.85
N ILE A 311 7.22 13.58 -15.28
CA ILE A 311 5.97 12.84 -15.12
C ILE A 311 4.87 13.66 -15.81
N HIS A 312 4.33 13.09 -16.87
CA HIS A 312 3.28 13.68 -17.69
C HIS A 312 1.96 13.00 -17.37
N THR A 313 1.03 13.73 -16.78
CA THR A 313 -0.31 13.23 -16.46
C THR A 313 -1.31 13.81 -17.44
N ASN A 314 -2.20 12.97 -18.00
CA ASN A 314 -3.19 13.40 -18.99
C ASN A 314 -4.63 13.21 -18.50
N ASN A 315 -5.60 13.76 -19.24
CA ASN A 315 -7.04 13.45 -19.09
C ASN A 315 -7.65 13.65 -17.68
N GLY A 316 -7.10 14.52 -16.84
CA GLY A 316 -7.58 14.70 -15.48
C GLY A 316 -7.17 13.57 -14.53
N SER A 317 -6.22 12.72 -14.92
CA SER A 317 -5.71 11.62 -14.11
C SER A 317 -5.21 12.11 -12.76
N LYS A 318 -5.41 11.25 -11.77
CA LYS A 318 -5.02 11.45 -10.38
C LYS A 318 -3.97 10.42 -9.99
N ILE A 319 -2.99 10.84 -9.18
CA ILE A 319 -2.03 9.94 -8.55
C ILE A 319 -2.44 9.78 -7.09
N THR A 320 -2.85 8.58 -6.69
CA THR A 320 -3.21 8.27 -5.29
C THR A 320 -2.07 7.53 -4.61
N VAL A 321 -1.71 7.93 -3.40
CA VAL A 321 -0.62 7.38 -2.59
C VAL A 321 -1.20 6.81 -1.30
N GLU A 322 -1.29 5.48 -1.25
CA GLU A 322 -1.68 4.69 -0.08
C GLU A 322 -0.48 3.88 0.49
N GLY A 323 0.56 3.66 -0.32
CA GLY A 323 1.83 3.03 0.08
C GLY A 323 2.97 4.02 0.40
N TYR A 324 4.22 3.53 0.32
CA TYR A 324 5.42 4.30 0.64
C TYR A 324 5.95 5.08 -0.57
N PHE A 325 5.95 6.41 -0.49
CA PHE A 325 6.32 7.31 -1.59
C PHE A 325 7.51 8.19 -1.25
N GLN A 326 8.55 8.14 -2.09
CA GLN A 326 9.75 8.97 -1.99
C GLN A 326 10.06 9.62 -3.34
N ALA A 327 9.76 10.91 -3.49
CA ALA A 327 10.10 11.69 -4.67
C ALA A 327 11.10 12.79 -4.30
N LEU A 328 12.38 12.54 -4.53
CA LEU A 328 13.47 13.41 -4.11
C LEU A 328 14.36 13.79 -5.30
N GLY A 329 14.15 15.01 -5.81
CA GLY A 329 15.07 15.65 -6.74
C GLY A 329 16.30 16.22 -6.03
N ASN A 330 16.98 17.16 -6.68
CA ASN A 330 18.04 17.97 -6.06
C ASN A 330 18.21 19.31 -6.79
N ASP A 331 19.07 20.19 -6.27
CA ASP A 331 19.37 21.52 -6.84
C ASP A 331 19.81 21.54 -8.31
N ARG A 332 20.27 20.39 -8.83
CA ARG A 332 20.72 20.25 -10.23
C ARG A 332 19.68 19.60 -11.13
N GLY A 333 18.62 19.03 -10.56
CA GLY A 333 17.67 18.20 -11.27
C GLY A 333 16.37 18.02 -10.50
N ASN A 334 15.42 18.91 -10.77
CA ASN A 334 14.08 18.80 -10.21
C ASN A 334 13.32 17.63 -10.81
N ILE A 335 12.43 17.04 -10.03
CA ILE A 335 11.34 16.20 -10.54
C ILE A 335 10.29 17.13 -11.14
N VAL A 336 9.67 16.78 -12.26
CA VAL A 336 8.67 17.63 -12.93
C VAL A 336 7.36 16.87 -13.08
N PHE A 337 6.33 17.29 -12.35
CA PHE A 337 4.94 16.88 -12.56
C PHE A 337 4.24 17.91 -13.45
N THR A 338 3.88 17.51 -14.67
CA THR A 338 3.26 18.38 -15.67
C THR A 338 2.17 17.64 -16.47
N THR A 339 1.49 18.34 -17.37
CA THR A 339 0.34 17.83 -18.12
C THR A 339 0.23 18.47 -19.52
N ASP A 340 -0.24 17.71 -20.52
CA ASP A 340 -0.59 18.27 -21.84
C ASP A 340 -1.98 18.91 -21.85
N ASN A 341 -2.92 18.39 -21.06
CA ASN A 341 -4.32 18.82 -21.08
C ASN A 341 -4.80 19.34 -19.72
N THR A 342 -4.79 18.51 -18.67
CA THR A 342 -5.06 18.83 -17.25
C THR A 342 -4.79 17.58 -16.41
N TRP A 343 -4.50 17.71 -15.10
CA TRP A 343 -4.50 16.57 -14.15
C TRP A 343 -5.09 16.94 -12.80
N SER A 344 -5.43 15.94 -11.99
CA SER A 344 -6.12 16.18 -10.71
C SER A 344 -5.16 16.40 -9.54
N GLY A 345 -3.86 16.11 -9.67
CA GLY A 345 -2.88 16.27 -8.60
C GLY A 345 -2.45 14.97 -7.93
N LEU A 346 -1.65 15.12 -6.86
CA LEU A 346 -1.08 14.05 -6.04
C LEU A 346 -1.82 13.95 -4.70
N TYR A 347 -2.37 12.77 -4.40
CA TYR A 347 -3.27 12.53 -3.25
C TYR A 347 -2.65 11.52 -2.29
N PHE A 348 -2.17 11.99 -1.15
CA PHE A 348 -1.76 11.13 -0.04
C PHE A 348 -2.99 10.77 0.80
N PHE A 349 -3.29 9.48 0.92
CA PHE A 349 -4.55 9.02 1.48
C PHE A 349 -4.35 7.88 2.48
N ASN A 350 -4.79 8.10 3.73
CA ASN A 350 -4.88 7.09 4.79
C ASN A 350 -3.66 6.18 4.93
N ASN A 351 -2.46 6.76 5.00
CA ASN A 351 -1.25 5.99 5.21
C ASN A 351 -0.32 6.64 6.25
N ASP A 352 0.28 5.81 7.10
CA ASP A 352 1.12 6.25 8.21
C ASP A 352 2.61 6.21 7.86
N PHE A 353 2.96 5.94 6.60
CA PHE A 353 4.34 5.97 6.13
C PHE A 353 4.90 7.39 6.12
N GLU A 354 6.21 7.52 6.33
CA GLU A 354 6.89 8.80 6.18
C GLU A 354 7.14 9.08 4.69
N ASN A 355 6.16 9.69 4.02
CA ASN A 355 6.30 10.05 2.61
C ASN A 355 7.07 11.36 2.45
N SER A 356 7.80 11.48 1.34
CA SER A 356 8.56 12.68 1.05
C SER A 356 8.40 13.11 -0.40
N LEU A 357 8.21 14.42 -0.58
CA LEU A 357 8.17 15.08 -1.87
C LEU A 357 9.09 16.30 -1.77
N GLY A 358 10.20 16.28 -2.50
CA GLY A 358 11.10 17.42 -2.50
C GLY A 358 11.88 17.63 -3.78
N PHE A 359 12.26 18.89 -3.99
CA PHE A 359 12.87 19.36 -5.24
C PHE A 359 12.01 19.00 -6.46
N ALA A 360 10.70 19.20 -6.38
CA ALA A 360 9.77 18.97 -7.47
C ALA A 360 9.15 20.27 -8.00
N GLN A 361 8.83 20.30 -9.28
CA GLN A 361 7.99 21.29 -9.94
C GLN A 361 6.61 20.68 -10.19
N ILE A 362 5.56 21.34 -9.71
CA ILE A 362 4.18 20.83 -9.76
C ILE A 362 3.28 21.89 -10.36
N THR A 363 2.77 21.64 -11.56
CA THR A 363 2.00 22.63 -12.33
C THR A 363 0.86 22.02 -13.13
N GLY A 364 -0.10 22.86 -13.52
CA GLY A 364 -1.20 22.48 -14.41
C GLY A 364 -2.29 21.60 -13.80
N SER A 365 -2.31 21.41 -12.47
CA SER A 365 -3.43 20.71 -11.81
C SER A 365 -4.71 21.54 -11.88
N ILE A 366 -5.85 20.87 -12.06
CA ILE A 366 -7.20 21.48 -12.10
C ILE A 366 -8.05 21.21 -10.86
N ASP A 367 -7.53 20.45 -9.91
CA ASP A 367 -8.02 20.32 -8.53
C ASP A 367 -6.87 20.79 -7.60
N CYS A 368 -6.66 20.15 -6.45
CA CYS A 368 -5.50 20.44 -5.60
C CYS A 368 -4.23 19.90 -6.27
N ALA A 369 -3.12 20.64 -6.25
CA ALA A 369 -1.85 20.10 -6.73
C ALA A 369 -1.35 18.98 -5.82
N ILE A 370 -1.53 19.19 -4.51
CA ILE A 370 -1.25 18.21 -3.45
C ILE A 370 -2.46 18.16 -2.51
N ASP A 371 -3.04 16.98 -2.31
CA ASP A 371 -4.05 16.72 -1.27
C ASP A 371 -3.52 15.69 -0.28
N ILE A 372 -3.54 16.01 1.01
CA ILE A 372 -3.07 15.16 2.09
C ILE A 372 -4.24 14.91 3.03
N TYR A 373 -4.64 13.64 3.15
CA TYR A 373 -5.72 13.20 4.02
C TYR A 373 -5.24 12.11 4.95
N ASN A 374 -5.24 12.39 6.26
CA ASN A 374 -4.89 11.41 7.30
C ASN A 374 -3.62 10.64 6.93
N SER A 375 -2.56 11.37 6.55
CA SER A 375 -1.30 10.79 6.10
C SER A 375 -0.12 11.61 6.61
N ARG A 376 1.05 10.98 6.71
CA ARG A 376 2.31 11.63 7.08
C ARG A 376 3.13 11.99 5.84
N VAL A 377 3.45 13.28 5.65
CA VAL A 377 4.14 13.77 4.45
C VAL A 377 5.07 14.94 4.77
N VAL A 378 6.30 14.88 4.26
CA VAL A 378 7.22 16.02 4.18
C VAL A 378 7.19 16.57 2.75
N VAL A 379 6.81 17.83 2.60
CA VAL A 379 6.81 18.58 1.33
C VAL A 379 7.86 19.68 1.45
N GLY A 380 9.05 19.42 0.91
CA GLY A 380 10.25 20.25 1.10
C GLY A 380 10.85 20.75 -0.22
N HIS A 381 11.27 22.01 -0.33
CA HIS A 381 12.02 22.50 -1.52
C HIS A 381 11.28 22.38 -2.87
N ASN A 382 9.94 22.42 -2.88
CA ASN A 382 9.17 22.31 -4.12
C ASN A 382 8.79 23.66 -4.70
N THR A 383 8.55 23.70 -6.01
CA THR A 383 7.93 24.81 -6.73
C THR A 383 6.53 24.39 -7.17
N ILE A 384 5.50 24.95 -6.54
CA ILE A 384 4.10 24.60 -6.78
C ILE A 384 3.41 25.81 -7.39
N TYR A 385 3.13 25.76 -8.69
CA TYR A 385 2.73 26.96 -9.42
C TYR A 385 1.76 26.73 -10.58
N GLU A 386 1.01 27.77 -10.92
CA GLU A 386 0.06 27.78 -12.04
C GLU A 386 -0.96 26.62 -12.00
N ASN A 387 -1.27 26.12 -10.80
CA ASN A 387 -2.37 25.18 -10.60
C ASN A 387 -3.67 25.97 -10.51
N SER A 388 -4.69 25.56 -11.26
CA SER A 388 -5.92 26.31 -11.48
C SER A 388 -7.14 25.47 -11.13
N THR A 389 -7.59 25.58 -9.88
CA THR A 389 -8.63 24.69 -9.36
C THR A 389 -10.00 25.10 -9.92
N THR A 390 -10.56 24.29 -10.80
CA THR A 390 -11.89 24.53 -11.41
C THR A 390 -13.02 23.89 -10.61
N SER A 391 -12.69 22.94 -9.76
CA SER A 391 -13.60 22.27 -8.84
C SER A 391 -13.85 23.14 -7.59
N GLN A 392 -14.98 22.94 -6.90
CA GLN A 392 -15.24 23.61 -5.59
C GLN A 392 -14.26 23.18 -4.49
N LYS A 393 -13.38 22.22 -4.80
CA LYS A 393 -12.20 21.77 -4.07
C LYS A 393 -11.01 22.16 -4.95
N GLY A 394 -9.97 22.84 -4.52
CA GLY A 394 -9.64 23.40 -3.23
C GLY A 394 -8.46 24.35 -3.47
N PRO A 395 -7.55 24.51 -2.52
CA PRO A 395 -6.30 25.28 -2.67
C PRO A 395 -5.26 24.54 -3.54
N ALA A 396 -4.07 25.14 -3.75
CA ALA A 396 -2.93 24.42 -4.30
C ALA A 396 -2.51 23.22 -3.42
N ILE A 397 -2.49 23.38 -2.10
CA ILE A 397 -2.19 22.33 -1.11
C ILE A 397 -3.33 22.23 -0.09
N ASN A 398 -3.91 21.04 0.05
CA ASN A 398 -4.99 20.78 1.00
C ASN A 398 -4.54 19.75 2.03
N VAL A 399 -4.66 20.06 3.33
CA VAL A 399 -4.29 19.15 4.42
C VAL A 399 -5.48 18.92 5.34
N ARG A 400 -5.81 17.65 5.58
CA ARG A 400 -7.03 17.26 6.28
C ARG A 400 -6.79 16.10 7.25
N ASN A 401 -7.32 16.22 8.47
CA ASN A 401 -7.31 15.16 9.48
C ASN A 401 -5.90 14.62 9.81
N THR A 402 -4.88 15.46 9.80
CA THR A 402 -3.51 15.07 10.17
C THR A 402 -2.74 16.29 10.64
N ASP A 403 -1.91 16.10 11.65
CA ASP A 403 -0.93 17.07 12.11
C ASP A 403 0.50 16.69 11.67
N ASP A 404 0.70 15.46 11.17
CA ASP A 404 1.99 14.89 10.78
C ASP A 404 2.43 15.32 9.38
N VAL A 405 2.38 16.63 9.13
CA VAL A 405 2.79 17.23 7.85
C VAL A 405 3.78 18.35 8.10
N LEU A 406 4.87 18.33 7.35
CA LEU A 406 5.86 19.40 7.28
C LEU A 406 5.84 20.01 5.89
N LEU A 407 5.50 21.30 5.81
CA LEU A 407 5.62 22.10 4.59
C LEU A 407 6.81 23.05 4.78
N GLU A 408 7.92 22.78 4.11
CA GLU A 408 9.11 23.63 4.26
C GLU A 408 9.79 24.04 2.96
N TRP A 409 10.34 25.25 2.94
CA TRP A 409 11.16 25.72 1.82
C TRP A 409 10.50 25.65 0.43
N ASN A 410 9.17 25.68 0.38
CA ASN A 410 8.46 25.63 -0.88
C ASN A 410 8.24 27.05 -1.43
N LEU A 411 8.26 27.17 -2.76
CA LEU A 411 7.73 28.31 -3.49
C LEU A 411 6.34 27.97 -4.03
N ILE A 412 5.31 28.51 -3.39
CA ILE A 412 3.91 28.31 -3.76
C ILE A 412 3.43 29.60 -4.43
N SER A 413 3.38 29.60 -5.76
CA SER A 413 3.17 30.85 -6.51
C SER A 413 2.17 30.76 -7.65
N ASN A 414 1.47 31.86 -7.94
CA ASN A 414 0.58 31.99 -9.09
C ASN A 414 -0.53 30.91 -9.18
N ASN A 415 -0.88 30.24 -8.08
CA ASN A 415 -1.98 29.28 -8.08
C ASN A 415 -3.32 30.02 -8.00
N THR A 416 -4.32 29.55 -8.75
CA THR A 416 -5.64 30.18 -8.80
C THR A 416 -6.70 29.20 -8.34
N SER A 417 -7.59 29.64 -7.46
CA SER A 417 -8.75 28.87 -7.04
C SER A 417 -10.04 29.65 -7.22
N THR A 418 -11.08 28.96 -7.71
CA THR A 418 -12.45 29.49 -7.67
C THR A 418 -13.11 29.30 -6.29
N SER A 419 -12.43 28.65 -5.35
CA SER A 419 -12.93 28.29 -4.03
C SER A 419 -12.53 29.30 -2.93
N LEU A 420 -12.48 28.83 -1.67
CA LEU A 420 -12.16 29.64 -0.49
C LEU A 420 -10.70 30.11 -0.45
N CYS A 421 -9.75 29.33 -0.96
CA CYS A 421 -8.32 29.57 -0.77
C CYS A 421 -7.49 29.29 -2.02
N GLY A 422 -6.50 30.13 -2.31
CA GLY A 422 -5.59 29.98 -3.44
C GLY A 422 -4.41 29.04 -3.18
N ALA A 423 -3.78 29.13 -2.00
CA ALA A 423 -2.51 28.45 -1.73
C ALA A 423 -2.64 27.21 -0.81
N ILE A 424 -3.00 27.39 0.46
CA ILE A 424 -3.02 26.31 1.47
C ILE A 424 -4.35 26.29 2.23
N SER A 425 -5.01 25.14 2.31
CA SER A 425 -6.18 24.93 3.18
C SER A 425 -5.91 23.85 4.19
N LEU A 426 -6.33 24.12 5.44
CA LEU A 426 -6.22 23.22 6.57
C LEU A 426 -7.61 22.92 7.13
N ASP A 427 -7.88 21.64 7.38
CA ASP A 427 -9.15 21.17 7.93
C ASP A 427 -8.91 20.11 9.00
N ASN A 428 -9.11 20.45 10.27
CA ASN A 428 -8.76 19.56 11.39
C ASN A 428 -7.31 19.05 11.25
N ALA A 429 -6.41 20.02 11.02
CA ALA A 429 -5.00 19.80 10.69
C ALA A 429 -4.17 20.98 11.21
N SER A 430 -3.05 20.68 11.86
CA SER A 430 -2.14 21.63 12.51
C SER A 430 -0.68 21.35 12.13
N PRO A 431 -0.33 21.36 10.83
CA PRO A 431 1.04 21.10 10.37
C PRO A 431 2.03 22.18 10.82
N LEU A 432 3.32 21.84 10.74
CA LEU A 432 4.39 22.84 10.74
C LEU A 432 4.59 23.38 9.32
N ILE A 433 4.51 24.69 9.15
CA ILE A 433 4.69 25.39 7.89
C ILE A 433 5.84 26.37 8.09
N ALA A 434 7.02 26.07 7.54
CA ALA A 434 8.22 26.84 7.82
C ALA A 434 8.97 27.26 6.54
N ARG A 435 9.51 28.49 6.49
CA ARG A 435 10.45 28.88 5.42
C ARG A 435 9.88 28.81 4.00
N ASN A 436 8.55 28.95 3.86
CA ASN A 436 7.90 28.94 2.55
C ASN A 436 7.71 30.36 2.02
N ILE A 437 7.78 30.50 0.69
CA ILE A 437 7.41 31.70 -0.06
C ILE A 437 6.05 31.46 -0.70
N ILE A 438 5.02 32.15 -0.22
CA ILE A 438 3.62 31.97 -0.64
C ILE A 438 3.14 33.28 -1.26
N VAL A 439 3.13 33.34 -2.60
CA VAL A 439 3.03 34.61 -3.31
C VAL A 439 2.15 34.56 -4.54
N ASN A 440 1.47 35.66 -4.88
CA ASN A 440 0.65 35.79 -6.09
C ASN A 440 -0.42 34.70 -6.27
N ASN A 441 -0.82 34.01 -5.20
CA ASN A 441 -1.91 33.04 -5.27
C ASN A 441 -3.25 33.78 -5.20
N GLN A 442 -4.22 33.35 -6.00
CA GLN A 442 -5.48 34.05 -6.20
C GLN A 442 -6.67 33.18 -5.78
N ALA A 443 -7.61 33.75 -5.04
CA ALA A 443 -8.94 33.15 -4.84
C ALA A 443 -10.00 34.20 -4.51
N VAL A 444 -11.22 33.74 -4.22
CA VAL A 444 -12.35 34.64 -3.89
C VAL A 444 -12.19 35.24 -2.49
N TYR A 445 -11.92 34.39 -1.49
CA TYR A 445 -11.92 34.79 -0.08
C TYR A 445 -10.53 34.93 0.51
N SER A 446 -9.67 33.91 0.33
CA SER A 446 -8.32 33.89 0.89
C SER A 446 -7.25 33.65 -0.16
N GLY A 447 -6.27 34.53 -0.25
CA GLY A 447 -5.18 34.36 -1.19
C GLY A 447 -4.22 33.25 -0.76
N ALA A 448 -3.93 33.17 0.54
CA ALA A 448 -2.87 32.29 1.07
C ALA A 448 -3.41 31.14 1.92
N PHE A 449 -4.20 31.43 2.96
CA PHE A 449 -4.57 30.41 3.96
C PHE A 449 -6.06 30.35 4.27
N SER A 450 -6.61 29.15 4.31
CA SER A 450 -7.93 28.87 4.90
C SER A 450 -7.76 27.82 5.99
N MET A 451 -8.35 28.05 7.16
CA MET A 451 -8.24 27.14 8.31
C MET A 451 -9.61 26.94 8.95
N LYS A 452 -9.96 25.68 9.25
CA LYS A 452 -11.25 25.32 9.84
C LYS A 452 -11.11 24.12 10.78
N ASN A 453 -12.14 23.93 11.60
CA ASN A 453 -12.28 22.80 12.52
C ASN A 453 -11.09 22.68 13.50
N ALA A 454 -10.83 23.77 14.24
CA ALA A 454 -9.79 23.86 15.26
C ALA A 454 -8.34 23.64 14.77
N SER A 455 -8.07 23.90 13.48
CA SER A 455 -6.71 23.92 12.92
C SER A 455 -5.83 24.98 13.60
N CYS A 456 -4.71 24.57 14.20
CA CYS A 456 -3.78 25.44 14.91
C CYS A 456 -2.32 25.22 14.46
N PRO A 457 -2.01 25.44 13.16
CA PRO A 457 -0.65 25.25 12.65
C PRO A 457 0.35 26.24 13.26
N GLU A 458 1.63 25.86 13.21
CA GLU A 458 2.75 26.75 13.46
C GLU A 458 3.32 27.25 12.12
N LEU A 459 3.36 28.57 11.95
CA LEU A 459 3.89 29.25 10.78
C LEU A 459 5.13 30.03 11.18
N ILE A 460 6.31 29.50 10.84
CA ILE A 460 7.60 30.03 11.30
C ILE A 460 8.42 30.47 10.08
N ASN A 461 8.96 31.69 10.10
CA ASN A 461 9.85 32.16 9.03
C ASN A 461 9.21 32.04 7.63
N ASN A 462 7.95 32.42 7.43
CA ASN A 462 7.34 32.38 6.08
C ASN A 462 7.29 33.78 5.46
N THR A 463 7.36 33.85 4.14
CA THR A 463 7.08 35.07 3.37
C THR A 463 5.76 34.90 2.62
N VAL A 464 4.72 35.59 3.07
CA VAL A 464 3.37 35.58 2.49
C VAL A 464 3.09 36.96 1.91
N ALA A 465 3.20 37.11 0.59
CA ALA A 465 3.13 38.41 -0.05
C ALA A 465 2.31 38.41 -1.33
N ASN A 466 1.64 39.54 -1.62
CA ASN A 466 0.97 39.77 -2.91
C ASN A 466 -0.03 38.69 -3.36
N ASN A 467 -0.62 37.93 -2.43
CA ASN A 467 -1.74 37.02 -2.70
C ASN A 467 -3.06 37.78 -2.90
N LEU A 468 -3.87 37.37 -3.85
CA LEU A 468 -4.98 38.14 -4.41
C LEU A 468 -6.32 37.57 -3.98
N ALA A 469 -6.86 38.11 -2.91
CA ALA A 469 -8.23 37.83 -2.46
C ALA A 469 -8.72 38.94 -1.52
N SER A 470 -9.90 38.75 -0.94
CA SER A 470 -10.42 39.65 0.09
C SER A 470 -9.56 39.65 1.36
N TYR A 471 -8.95 38.51 1.69
CA TYR A 471 -8.15 38.29 2.89
C TYR A 471 -6.91 37.43 2.60
N ILE A 472 -5.96 37.39 3.53
CA ILE A 472 -4.78 36.50 3.45
C ILE A 472 -4.98 35.23 4.28
N PHE A 473 -5.60 35.38 5.44
CA PHE A 473 -5.95 34.31 6.36
C PHE A 473 -7.45 34.32 6.61
N TYR A 474 -8.08 33.18 6.37
CA TYR A 474 -9.52 32.98 6.53
C TYR A 474 -9.76 31.90 7.58
N LEU A 475 -10.10 32.31 8.80
CA LEU A 475 -10.06 31.45 10.00
C LEU A 475 -11.45 31.15 10.55
N PHE A 476 -11.76 29.87 10.74
CA PHE A 476 -13.06 29.39 11.23
C PHE A 476 -12.98 28.44 12.42
N SER A 477 -14.08 28.34 13.16
CA SER A 477 -14.36 27.22 14.07
C SER A 477 -13.25 26.95 15.08
N GLY A 478 -12.72 28.00 15.72
CA GLY A 478 -11.67 27.85 16.73
C GLY A 478 -10.27 27.62 16.18
N SER A 479 -9.97 27.99 14.93
CA SER A 479 -8.65 27.80 14.31
C SER A 479 -7.70 28.93 14.72
N ASN A 480 -6.65 28.61 15.48
CA ASN A 480 -5.76 29.60 16.10
C ASN A 480 -4.31 29.36 15.66
N PRO A 481 -3.89 29.84 14.48
CA PRO A 481 -2.50 29.67 14.05
C PRO A 481 -1.55 30.45 14.93
N ILE A 482 -0.36 29.90 15.12
CA ILE A 482 0.80 30.58 15.72
C ILE A 482 1.69 31.04 14.57
N VAL A 483 1.94 32.34 14.49
CA VAL A 483 2.78 32.94 13.46
C VAL A 483 3.97 33.61 14.13
N GLU A 484 5.18 33.22 13.74
CA GLU A 484 6.42 33.77 14.27
C GLU A 484 7.44 34.03 13.15
N ASN A 485 8.28 35.06 13.33
CA ASN A 485 9.39 35.38 12.43
C ASN A 485 8.96 35.52 10.97
N SER A 486 7.71 35.88 10.68
CA SER A 486 7.16 35.81 9.32
C SER A 486 6.92 37.20 8.73
N ILE A 487 7.00 37.29 7.40
CA ILE A 487 6.58 38.48 6.65
C ILE A 487 5.20 38.20 6.04
N ILE A 488 4.20 39.01 6.37
CA ILE A 488 2.84 38.95 5.82
C ILE A 488 2.47 40.33 5.25
N ARG A 489 2.74 40.52 3.95
CA ARG A 489 2.53 41.81 3.25
C ARG A 489 1.50 41.70 2.15
N ASN A 490 0.41 42.42 2.32
CA ASN A 490 -0.59 42.54 1.27
C ASN A 490 -1.31 43.90 1.29
N THR A 491 -1.98 44.23 0.20
CA THR A 491 -2.92 45.36 0.11
C THR A 491 -4.27 45.01 0.74
N SER A 492 -4.62 43.72 0.79
CA SER A 492 -5.83 43.23 1.44
C SER A 492 -5.69 43.07 2.95
N ASP A 493 -6.82 42.99 3.66
CA ASP A 493 -6.84 42.73 5.10
C ASP A 493 -6.20 41.38 5.42
N VAL A 494 -5.33 41.34 6.44
CA VAL A 494 -4.55 40.13 6.72
C VAL A 494 -5.43 38.99 7.27
N PHE A 495 -6.24 39.27 8.28
CA PHE A 495 -7.03 38.25 8.98
C PHE A 495 -8.53 38.55 8.93
N ILE A 496 -9.33 37.51 8.69
CA ILE A 496 -10.75 37.48 9.08
C ILE A 496 -11.01 36.27 9.97
N ASN A 497 -11.66 36.55 11.10
CA ASN A 497 -11.74 35.62 12.23
C ASN A 497 -13.20 35.31 12.56
N PHE A 498 -13.58 34.03 12.49
CA PHE A 498 -14.87 33.52 12.98
C PHE A 498 -14.62 32.59 14.16
N SER A 499 -14.82 33.12 15.38
CA SER A 499 -14.55 32.42 16.64
C SER A 499 -13.11 31.88 16.72
N SER A 500 -12.15 32.68 16.26
CA SER A 500 -10.74 32.32 16.09
C SER A 500 -9.85 33.49 16.55
N THR A 501 -8.66 33.18 17.06
CA THR A 501 -7.70 34.13 17.63
C THR A 501 -6.27 33.71 17.24
N PRO A 502 -5.73 34.21 16.12
CA PRO A 502 -4.34 33.95 15.75
C PRO A 502 -3.39 34.59 16.77
N TYR A 503 -2.26 33.94 17.02
CA TYR A 503 -1.17 34.46 17.85
C TYR A 503 0.02 34.82 16.97
N VAL A 504 0.39 36.09 16.92
CA VAL A 504 1.42 36.59 15.99
C VAL A 504 2.48 37.36 16.77
N THR A 505 3.73 36.93 16.65
CA THR A 505 4.90 37.55 17.32
C THR A 505 6.07 37.67 16.35
N TYR A 506 6.95 38.65 16.62
CA TYR A 506 8.19 38.88 15.87
C TYR A 506 8.00 38.82 14.35
N SER A 507 6.91 39.40 13.83
CA SER A 507 6.52 39.30 12.42
C SER A 507 6.22 40.68 11.83
N ASP A 508 6.50 40.85 10.53
CA ASP A 508 6.14 42.06 9.77
C ASP A 508 4.78 41.85 9.11
N VAL A 509 3.75 42.56 9.58
CA VAL A 509 2.36 42.30 9.20
C VAL A 509 1.65 43.58 8.79
N SER A 510 1.12 43.58 7.56
CA SER A 510 0.28 44.67 7.04
C SER A 510 -0.86 45.03 7.99
N GLY A 511 -1.11 46.34 8.17
CA GLY A 511 -2.27 46.85 8.91
C GLY A 511 -2.04 46.98 10.41
N GLY A 512 -0.79 46.95 10.85
CA GLY A 512 -0.38 47.26 12.22
C GLY A 512 -0.81 46.20 13.24
N TYR A 513 -0.71 44.91 12.88
CA TYR A 513 -1.14 43.83 13.77
C TYR A 513 -0.34 43.82 15.08
N THR A 514 -1.01 44.08 16.20
CA THR A 514 -0.35 44.19 17.51
C THR A 514 0.14 42.84 18.02
N GLY A 515 1.37 42.80 18.52
CA GLY A 515 1.97 41.62 19.14
C GLY A 515 3.41 41.91 19.58
N THR A 516 3.99 41.04 20.40
CA THR A 516 5.39 41.21 20.84
C THR A 516 6.30 41.13 19.63
N GLY A 517 7.15 42.15 19.41
CA GLY A 517 8.12 42.17 18.33
C GLY A 517 7.55 42.36 16.92
N ASN A 518 6.23 42.52 16.76
CA ASN A 518 5.66 42.76 15.43
C ASN A 518 5.97 44.16 14.93
N ILE A 519 6.17 44.27 13.62
CA ILE A 519 6.34 45.52 12.90
C ILE A 519 5.30 45.62 11.77
N ASP A 520 5.10 46.83 11.24
CA ASP A 520 4.35 47.07 10.01
C ASP A 520 5.16 48.05 9.17
N GLU A 521 6.18 47.52 8.51
CA GLU A 521 7.12 48.29 7.71
C GLU A 521 7.19 47.73 6.29
N ASN A 522 7.85 48.42 5.37
CA ASN A 522 8.12 47.86 4.06
C ASN A 522 9.30 46.87 4.17
N PRO A 523 9.15 45.57 3.83
CA PRO A 523 10.27 44.63 3.91
C PRO A 523 11.43 44.94 2.96
N LEU A 524 11.23 45.82 1.97
CA LEU A 524 12.25 46.13 0.97
C LEU A 524 12.75 44.88 0.24
N PHE A 525 11.85 44.09 -0.35
CA PHE A 525 12.24 42.97 -1.21
C PHE A 525 13.12 43.44 -2.39
N VAL A 526 14.10 42.64 -2.81
CA VAL A 526 15.08 43.00 -3.86
C VAL A 526 14.39 43.31 -5.20
N ALA A 527 13.59 42.39 -5.72
CA ALA A 527 12.87 42.57 -6.98
C ALA A 527 11.56 41.77 -7.00
N PRO A 528 10.57 42.14 -6.15
CA PRO A 528 9.26 41.52 -6.19
C PRO A 528 8.56 41.90 -7.50
N THR A 529 7.63 41.08 -7.97
CA THR A 529 6.76 41.51 -9.08
C THR A 529 5.74 42.52 -8.58
N ALA A 530 5.65 43.68 -9.25
CA ALA A 530 4.72 44.74 -8.88
C ALA A 530 3.37 44.57 -9.58
N GLY A 531 2.33 44.07 -8.90
CA GLY A 531 0.94 44.05 -9.38
C GLY A 531 0.22 42.72 -9.22
N ASP A 532 -1.03 42.68 -9.71
CA ASP A 532 -2.00 41.60 -9.46
C ASP A 532 -2.35 40.79 -10.73
N GLY A 533 -2.49 39.47 -10.62
CA GLY A 533 -2.99 38.56 -11.66
C GLY A 533 -1.88 37.77 -12.40
N PRO A 534 -2.25 36.91 -13.37
CA PRO A 534 -1.33 35.98 -14.04
C PRO A 534 -0.23 36.66 -14.87
N THR A 535 -0.30 37.98 -15.04
CA THR A 535 0.73 38.78 -15.71
C THR A 535 1.92 39.13 -14.83
N TYR A 536 1.83 38.91 -13.52
CA TYR A 536 2.89 39.18 -12.55
C TYR A 536 3.40 37.86 -11.97
N ASN A 537 4.66 37.56 -12.26
CA ASN A 537 5.19 36.23 -12.06
C ASN A 537 5.93 36.07 -10.71
N GLY A 538 5.22 35.53 -9.72
CA GLY A 538 5.81 35.25 -8.41
C GLY A 538 6.91 34.19 -8.43
N LEU A 539 6.91 33.33 -9.47
CA LEU A 539 7.91 32.28 -9.69
C LEU A 539 9.31 32.83 -9.98
N THR A 540 9.39 33.92 -10.74
CA THR A 540 10.67 34.50 -11.18
C THR A 540 11.08 35.75 -10.41
N ALA A 541 10.28 36.15 -9.41
CA ALA A 541 10.52 37.33 -8.60
C ALA A 541 11.60 37.05 -7.53
N ASP A 542 12.35 38.09 -7.16
CA ASP A 542 13.32 38.01 -6.07
C ASP A 542 12.69 38.55 -4.77
N TRP A 543 12.38 37.61 -3.88
CA TRP A 543 11.76 37.86 -2.57
C TRP A 543 12.79 37.99 -1.44
N GLY A 544 14.09 38.02 -1.76
CA GLY A 544 15.13 38.32 -0.78
C GLY A 544 15.03 39.75 -0.26
N LEU A 545 15.65 40.03 0.88
CA LEU A 545 15.65 41.35 1.50
C LEU A 545 16.78 42.23 0.94
N GLN A 546 16.54 43.53 0.82
CA GLN A 546 17.60 44.52 0.57
C GLN A 546 18.36 44.82 1.88
N GLU A 547 19.63 45.24 1.78
CA GLU A 547 20.53 45.53 2.91
C GLU A 547 19.95 46.44 4.00
N THR A 548 19.04 47.34 3.65
CA THR A 548 18.41 48.29 4.60
C THR A 548 17.03 47.84 5.07
N SER A 549 16.67 46.58 4.86
CA SER A 549 15.36 46.05 5.25
C SER A 549 15.16 46.12 6.76
N PRO A 550 13.97 46.54 7.24
CA PRO A 550 13.62 46.53 8.65
C PRO A 550 13.36 45.11 9.19
N CYS A 551 13.31 44.10 8.31
CA CYS A 551 13.09 42.70 8.67
C CYS A 551 14.39 41.98 9.07
N ILE A 552 15.55 42.59 8.78
CA ILE A 552 16.86 42.03 9.10
C ILE A 552 17.12 42.12 10.61
N ASP A 553 17.59 41.04 11.22
CA ASP A 553 17.84 40.84 12.66
C ASP A 553 16.62 41.17 13.55
N ALA A 554 15.41 41.14 12.99
CA ALA A 554 14.20 41.63 13.65
C ALA A 554 13.31 40.52 14.23
N GLY A 555 13.61 39.26 13.91
CA GLY A 555 12.91 38.09 14.42
C GLY A 555 13.13 37.87 15.92
N ASN A 556 12.56 36.78 16.44
CA ASN A 556 12.61 36.40 17.83
C ASN A 556 14.07 36.15 18.26
N PRO A 557 14.64 36.94 19.19
CA PRO A 557 16.02 36.76 19.63
C PRO A 557 16.30 35.43 20.35
N ALA A 558 15.25 34.68 20.70
CA ALA A 558 15.36 33.34 21.28
C ALA A 558 15.27 32.20 20.25
N SER A 559 14.92 32.51 19.00
CA SER A 559 14.94 31.53 17.91
C SER A 559 16.39 31.21 17.48
N PRO A 560 16.64 30.07 16.79
CA PRO A 560 17.95 29.80 16.22
C PRO A 560 18.43 30.96 15.35
N HIS A 561 19.72 31.24 15.43
CA HIS A 561 20.35 32.24 14.59
C HIS A 561 20.25 31.85 13.11
N ASP A 562 20.29 32.85 12.24
CA ASP A 562 20.42 32.60 10.81
C ASP A 562 21.78 31.97 10.48
N PRO A 563 21.95 31.36 9.30
CA PRO A 563 23.19 30.66 8.94
C PRO A 563 24.47 31.52 8.96
N ASP A 564 24.36 32.85 8.93
CA ASP A 564 25.48 33.79 9.11
C ASP A 564 25.77 34.13 10.58
N GLY A 565 25.04 33.53 11.51
CA GLY A 565 25.22 33.64 12.95
C GLY A 565 24.51 34.82 13.60
N THR A 566 23.65 35.56 12.88
CA THR A 566 22.91 36.71 13.42
C THR A 566 21.56 36.33 14.00
N ILE A 567 20.87 37.31 14.59
CA ILE A 567 19.50 37.10 15.06
C ILE A 567 18.64 36.78 13.85
N ALA A 568 17.71 35.83 13.96
CA ALA A 568 16.84 35.46 12.86
C ALA A 568 16.17 36.68 12.21
N ASP A 569 16.23 36.73 10.89
CA ASP A 569 15.45 37.64 10.06
C ASP A 569 13.97 37.24 10.07
N MET A 570 13.10 38.22 9.87
CA MET A 570 11.70 37.92 9.55
C MET A 570 11.60 37.48 8.08
N GLY A 571 10.83 36.43 7.83
CA GLY A 571 10.56 35.91 6.49
C GLY A 571 11.23 34.56 6.20
N ALA A 572 11.02 34.08 4.97
CA ALA A 572 11.54 32.80 4.50
C ALA A 572 13.01 32.82 4.11
N LEU A 573 13.52 33.97 3.66
CA LEU A 573 14.90 34.14 3.21
C LEU A 573 15.58 35.13 4.15
N TYR A 574 16.69 34.70 4.75
CA TYR A 574 17.56 35.57 5.51
C TYR A 574 18.48 36.37 4.58
N TYR A 575 18.92 37.54 5.04
CA TYR A 575 19.90 38.38 4.39
C TYR A 575 21.29 38.04 4.94
N HIS A 576 22.15 37.44 4.11
CA HIS A 576 23.51 37.14 4.52
C HIS A 576 24.31 38.42 4.81
N GLN A 577 24.58 38.67 6.08
CA GLN A 577 25.43 39.76 6.53
C GLN A 577 26.90 39.30 6.49
N ASN A 578 27.75 40.08 5.82
CA ASN A 578 29.20 39.85 5.81
C ASN A 578 29.82 40.24 7.17
N ILE A 579 29.43 39.55 8.24
CA ILE A 579 30.08 39.65 9.53
C ILE A 579 31.32 38.77 9.45
N SER A 580 32.48 39.33 9.83
CA SER A 580 33.73 38.58 9.94
C SER A 580 33.65 37.59 11.10
N VAL A 581 32.93 36.49 10.92
CA VAL A 581 32.98 35.34 11.80
C VAL A 581 33.84 34.31 11.07
N ASP A 582 35.00 33.97 11.65
CA ASP A 582 35.83 32.83 11.22
C ASP A 582 35.09 31.52 11.56
N ASP A 583 33.89 31.31 11.02
CA ASP A 583 33.16 30.06 11.16
C ASP A 583 33.43 29.21 9.89
N PRO A 584 33.89 27.96 10.02
CA PRO A 584 34.14 27.13 8.86
C PRO A 584 32.83 26.87 8.13
N GLU A 585 32.76 27.28 6.86
CA GLU A 585 31.70 26.84 5.93
C GLU A 585 31.58 25.31 5.98
N VAL A 586 30.48 24.82 6.54
CA VAL A 586 30.10 23.41 6.40
C VAL A 586 29.34 23.30 5.10
N SER A 587 30.05 22.97 4.02
CA SER A 587 29.44 22.68 2.72
C SER A 587 28.59 21.40 2.79
N ASP A 588 27.39 21.45 2.22
CA ASP A 588 26.48 20.34 1.87
C ASP A 588 26.57 19.08 2.76
N MET A 589 25.78 19.06 3.83
CA MET A 589 25.58 17.85 4.63
C MET A 589 24.51 16.97 3.98
N THR A 590 24.91 15.87 3.34
CA THR A 590 23.96 14.83 2.91
C THR A 590 23.74 13.84 4.05
N ILE A 591 22.59 13.91 4.71
CA ILE A 591 22.17 12.91 5.70
C ILE A 591 21.49 11.76 4.96
N ARG A 592 22.00 10.53 5.10
CA ARG A 592 21.37 9.33 4.52
C ARG A 592 21.13 8.30 5.61
N SER A 593 19.91 7.78 5.67
CA SER A 593 19.59 6.55 6.40
C SER A 593 19.61 5.39 5.41
N TYR A 594 20.44 4.39 5.66
CA TYR A 594 20.46 3.17 4.85
C TYR A 594 20.73 1.95 5.74
N PRO A 595 19.95 0.85 5.62
CA PRO A 595 18.74 0.71 4.81
C PRO A 595 17.49 1.28 5.53
N ASN A 596 16.77 2.18 4.86
CA ASN A 596 15.40 2.56 5.20
C ASN A 596 14.46 1.51 4.58
N PRO A 597 13.47 0.93 5.27
CA PRO A 597 12.78 1.42 6.48
C PRO A 597 13.23 0.84 7.85
N PHE A 598 14.33 0.09 7.95
CA PHE A 598 14.58 -0.79 9.12
C PHE A 598 15.77 -0.46 10.03
N ALA A 599 16.37 0.73 9.96
CA ALA A 599 17.50 1.05 10.85
C ALA A 599 17.04 1.66 12.19
N ALA A 600 17.27 0.96 13.31
CA ALA A 600 17.06 1.49 14.67
C ALA A 600 18.06 2.60 15.07
N GLU A 601 19.07 2.85 14.22
CA GLU A 601 20.12 3.84 14.40
C GLU A 601 20.38 4.56 13.08
N THR A 602 20.56 5.89 13.11
CA THR A 602 20.98 6.71 11.96
C THR A 602 22.39 7.23 12.20
N THR A 603 23.28 7.04 11.23
CA THR A 603 24.64 7.58 11.28
C THR A 603 24.70 8.88 10.48
N ILE A 604 25.03 9.98 11.15
CA ILE A 604 25.31 11.27 10.49
C ILE A 604 26.80 11.36 10.24
N SER A 605 27.21 11.60 8.98
CA SER A 605 28.60 11.79 8.59
C SER A 605 28.76 13.12 7.85
N PHE A 606 29.80 13.88 8.18
CA PHE A 606 30.15 15.13 7.50
C PHE A 606 31.66 15.26 7.41
N TYR A 607 32.13 16.04 6.43
CA TYR A 607 33.53 16.37 6.25
C TYR A 607 33.70 17.88 6.43
N SER A 608 34.70 18.29 7.20
CA SER A 608 35.07 19.71 7.32
C SER A 608 36.49 19.91 6.79
N ASN A 609 36.70 21.02 6.11
CA ASN A 609 38.02 21.46 5.67
C ASN A 609 38.81 22.16 6.80
N ALA A 610 38.18 22.39 7.96
CA ALA A 610 38.82 22.94 9.15
C ALA A 610 39.40 21.84 10.05
N ASN A 611 40.44 22.18 10.81
CA ASN A 611 40.96 21.30 11.87
C ASN A 611 39.87 21.10 12.93
N LEU A 612 39.16 19.98 12.87
CA LEU A 612 38.07 19.62 13.79
C LEU A 612 38.52 19.46 15.26
N HIS A 613 39.82 19.51 15.55
CA HIS A 613 40.39 19.35 16.89
C HIS A 613 40.01 20.46 17.90
N GLU A 614 39.31 21.51 17.48
CA GLU A 614 38.79 22.57 18.36
C GLU A 614 37.24 22.66 18.41
N LEU A 615 36.49 21.76 17.75
CA LEU A 615 35.02 21.80 17.75
C LEU A 615 34.43 21.14 19.00
N GLY A 616 33.84 21.97 19.85
CA GLY A 616 33.42 21.64 21.20
C GLY A 616 32.07 20.95 21.37
N HIS A 617 31.26 20.73 20.32
CA HIS A 617 30.04 19.89 20.32
C HIS A 617 29.26 20.06 19.00
N ILE A 618 28.32 19.14 18.70
CA ILE A 618 27.27 19.28 17.69
C ILE A 618 25.95 19.53 18.42
N THR A 619 25.22 20.59 18.09
CA THR A 619 23.86 20.81 18.60
C THR A 619 22.83 20.42 17.53
N ILE A 620 21.93 19.52 17.90
CA ILE A 620 20.82 19.04 17.08
C ILE A 620 19.58 19.81 17.50
N TYR A 621 18.93 20.45 16.54
CA TYR A 621 17.63 21.08 16.70
C TYR A 621 16.57 20.22 16.02
N ASN A 622 15.34 20.24 16.53
CA ASN A 622 14.20 19.65 15.81
C ASN A 622 13.78 20.59 14.68
N ILE A 623 12.83 20.13 13.88
CA ILE A 623 12.24 20.90 12.78
C ILE A 623 11.59 22.22 13.21
N LYS A 624 11.27 22.39 14.51
CA LYS A 624 10.74 23.65 15.08
C LYS A 624 11.85 24.63 15.50
N GLY A 625 13.11 24.27 15.29
CA GLY A 625 14.25 25.06 15.77
C GLY A 625 14.46 24.95 17.28
N GLU A 626 13.83 23.99 17.96
CA GLU A 626 14.07 23.75 19.39
C GLU A 626 15.28 22.83 19.54
N MET A 627 16.21 23.17 20.44
CA MET A 627 17.37 22.32 20.71
C MET A 627 16.93 20.97 21.30
N VAL A 628 17.24 19.89 20.60
CA VAL A 628 16.95 18.50 21.01
C VAL A 628 18.08 17.92 21.83
N LYS A 629 19.32 18.09 21.37
CA LYS A 629 20.48 17.43 21.95
C LYS A 629 21.78 18.14 21.59
N THR A 630 22.74 18.09 22.51
CA THR A 630 24.13 18.45 22.24
C THR A 630 24.99 17.18 22.32
N LEU A 631 25.78 16.91 21.28
CA LEU A 631 26.72 15.78 21.19
C LEU A 631 28.14 16.32 21.34
N GLU A 632 28.84 15.89 22.38
CA GLU A 632 30.26 16.21 22.55
C GLU A 632 31.08 15.43 21.50
N LEU A 633 32.00 16.10 20.81
CA LEU A 633 32.91 15.46 19.87
C LEU A 633 34.12 14.93 20.65
N GLU A 634 34.22 13.61 20.85
CA GLU A 634 35.41 13.00 21.41
C GLU A 634 36.49 12.84 20.32
N ALA A 635 37.69 13.36 20.57
CA ALA A 635 38.82 13.17 19.67
C ALA A 635 39.27 11.69 19.69
N SER A 636 39.11 10.98 18.59
CA SER A 636 39.67 9.64 18.37
C SER A 636 41.02 9.69 17.67
#